data_AF-A0A843A194-F1
#
_entry.id   AF-A0A843A194-F1
#
_cell.length_a   1.000
_cell.length_b   1.000
_cell.length_c   1.000
_cell.angle_alpha   90.00
_cell.angle_beta   90.00
_cell.angle_gamma   90.00
#
_symmetry.space_group_name_H-M   'P 1'
#
loop_
_entity.id
_entity.type
_entity.pdbx_description
1 polymer ?
#
loop_
_entity_poly.entity_id
_entity_poly.type
_entity_poly.pdbx_seq_one_letter_code
_entity_poly.pdbx_strand_id
1 'polypeptide(L)' 'MKELVEHLKRIGVLNSSTLFDAFLENDRRDFVPLEFQSRMYEDIALPIGFGQTIS' A
#
# COMPACT_ATOMS: atom_id res chain seq x y z
N MET A 1 3.45 3.51 -5.62
CA MET A 1 2.41 2.50 -5.83
C MET A 1 2.86 1.40 -6.78
N LYS A 2 3.19 1.68 -8.06
CA LYS A 2 3.57 0.65 -9.04
C LYS A 2 4.67 -0.31 -8.55
N GLU A 3 5.72 0.22 -7.91
CA GLU A 3 6.81 -0.62 -7.37
C GLU A 3 6.35 -1.55 -6.23
N LEU A 4 5.47 -1.07 -5.35
CA LEU A 4 4.86 -1.88 -4.29
C LEU A 4 4.00 -2.99 -4.90
N VAL A 5 3.14 -2.67 -5.87
CA VAL A 5 2.31 -3.67 -6.56
C VAL A 5 3.17 -4.73 -7.25
N GLU A 6 4.23 -4.34 -7.94
CA GLU A 6 5.16 -5.29 -8.56
C GLU A 6 5.93 -6.12 -7.53
N HIS A 7 6.30 -5.54 -6.39
CA HIS A 7 6.88 -6.29 -5.28
C HIS A 7 5.91 -7.36 -4.76
N LEU A 8 4.68 -6.97 -4.44
CA LEU A 8 3.65 -7.86 -3.91
C LEU A 8 3.25 -8.96 -4.91
N LYS A 9 3.28 -8.67 -6.21
CA LYS A 9 3.15 -9.66 -7.29
C LYS A 9 4.28 -10.68 -7.27
N ARG A 10 5.54 -10.21 -7.22
CA ARG A 10 6.73 -11.08 -7.24
C ARG A 10 6.77 -12.04 -6.06
N ILE A 11 6.31 -11.60 -4.88
CA ILE A 11 6.29 -12.44 -3.67
C ILE A 11 5.00 -13.28 -3.53
N GLY A 12 4.05 -13.14 -4.46
CA GLY A 12 2.84 -13.95 -4.52
C GLY A 12 1.69 -13.50 -3.61
N VAL A 13 1.78 -12.32 -2.98
CA VAL A 13 0.70 -11.74 -2.16
C VAL A 13 -0.47 -11.29 -3.03
N LEU A 14 -0.17 -10.58 -4.12
CA LEU A 14 -1.17 -10.28 -5.15
C LEU A 14 -1.11 -11.37 -6.21
N ASN A 15 -2.21 -12.10 -6.41
CA ASN A 15 -2.25 -13.31 -7.24
C ASN A 15 -3.30 -13.29 -8.36
N SER A 16 -3.97 -12.15 -8.59
CA SER A 16 -4.98 -12.01 -9.64
C SER A 16 -4.98 -10.61 -10.25
N SER A 17 -5.40 -10.51 -11.52
CA SER A 17 -5.51 -9.23 -12.23
C SER A 17 -6.42 -8.25 -11.50
N THR A 18 -7.55 -8.72 -10.97
CA THR A 18 -8.49 -7.90 -10.20
C THR A 18 -7.84 -7.25 -8.98
N LEU A 19 -6.95 -7.96 -8.28
CA LEU A 19 -6.21 -7.39 -7.15
C LEU A 19 -5.19 -6.33 -7.60
N PHE A 20 -4.52 -6.54 -8.74
CA PHE A 20 -3.58 -5.56 -9.28
C PHE A 20 -4.29 -4.26 -9.66
N ASP A 21 -5.43 -4.38 -10.35
CA ASP A 21 -6.22 -3.25 -10.80
C ASP A 21 -6.77 -2.46 -9.61
N ALA A 22 -7.30 -3.15 -8.59
CA ALA A 22 -7.82 -2.51 -7.38
C ALA A 22 -6.74 -1.68 -6.64
N PHE A 23 -5.51 -2.20 -6.53
CA PHE A 23 -4.40 -1.48 -5.90
C PHE A 23 -3.92 -0.28 -6.72
N LEU A 24 -4.01 -0.34 -8.05
CA LEU A 24 -3.61 0.77 -8.92
C LEU A 24 -4.68 1.86 -9.03
N GLU A 25 -5.95 1.49 -8.90
CA GLU A 25 -7.08 2.41 -8.88
C GLU A 25 -7.20 3.18 -7.56
N ASN A 26 -6.79 2.56 -6.44
CA ASN A 26 -6.86 3.15 -5.10
C ASN A 26 -5.46 3.52 -4.58
N ASP A 27 -5.11 4.81 -4.65
CA ASP A 27 -3.79 5.25 -4.20
C ASP A 27 -3.69 5.27 -2.67
N ARG A 28 -2.88 4.37 -2.10
CA ARG A 28 -2.58 4.29 -0.65
C ARG A 28 -2.17 5.63 -0.03
N ARG A 29 -1.56 6.52 -0.82
CA ARG A 29 -1.18 7.88 -0.40
C ARG A 29 -2.34 8.69 0.18
N ASP A 30 -3.56 8.45 -0.29
CA ASP A 30 -4.76 9.17 0.16
C ASP A 30 -5.18 8.78 1.58
N PHE A 31 -4.63 7.67 2.10
CA PHE A 31 -4.96 7.11 3.41
C PHE A 31 -3.78 7.18 4.41
N VAL A 32 -2.63 7.72 3.99
CA VAL A 32 -1.40 7.80 4.80
C VAL A 32 -1.22 9.23 5.36
N PRO A 33 -1.07 9.40 6.69
CA PRO A 33 -0.77 10.71 7.28
C PRO A 33 0.46 11.38 6.68
N LEU A 34 0.48 12.72 6.67
CA LEU A 34 1.54 13.51 6.04
C LEU A 34 2.94 13.17 6.55
N GLU A 35 3.08 12.85 7.84
CA GLU A 35 4.34 12.46 8.45
C GLU A 35 4.96 11.15 7.91
N PHE A 36 4.15 10.32 7.22
CA PHE A 36 4.59 9.04 6.66
C PHE A 36 4.59 9.02 5.12
N GLN A 37 4.40 10.16 4.46
CA GLN A 37 4.32 10.25 2.99
C GLN A 37 5.59 9.72 2.28
N SER A 38 6.78 9.91 2.87
CA SER A 38 8.03 9.37 2.33
C SER A 38 8.08 7.83 2.30
N ARG A 39 7.23 7.19 3.11
CA ARG A 39 7.17 5.74 3.33
C ARG A 39 5.86 5.13 2.83
N MET A 40 5.00 5.91 2.18
CA MET A 40 3.62 5.53 1.86
C MET A 40 3.47 4.29 0.97
N TYR A 41 4.54 3.86 0.28
CA TYR A 41 4.55 2.66 -0.55
C TYR A 41 5.57 1.61 -0.09
N GLU A 42 6.10 1.74 1.12
CA GLU A 42 6.84 0.65 1.76
C GLU A 42 5.85 -0.45 2.15
N ASP A 43 6.28 -1.71 2.00
CA ASP A 43 5.51 -2.88 2.44
C ASP A 43 5.62 -3.07 3.96
N ILE A 44 5.00 -2.15 4.69
CA ILE A 44 5.02 -2.06 6.16
C ILE A 44 3.68 -1.53 6.69
N ALA A 45 3.42 -1.81 7.96
CA ALA A 45 2.36 -1.15 8.70
C ALA A 45 2.72 0.30 9.03
N LEU A 46 1.79 1.24 8.80
CA LEU A 46 1.92 2.66 9.14
C LEU A 46 0.82 3.08 10.12
N PRO A 47 1.13 3.87 11.17
CA PRO A 47 0.11 4.46 12.04
C PRO A 47 -0.80 5.42 11.27
N ILE A 48 -2.11 5.41 11.60
CA ILE A 48 -3.10 6.34 11.03
C ILE A 48 -3.84 7.17 12.10
N GLY A 49 -3.32 7.16 13.33
CA GLY A 49 -3.94 7.81 14.49
C GLY A 49 -4.86 6.88 15.28
N PHE A 50 -5.35 7.36 16.42
CA PHE A 50 -6.27 6.63 17.32
C PHE A 50 -5.79 5.22 17.72
N GLY A 51 -4.47 5.03 17.81
CA GLY A 51 -3.85 3.73 18.11
C GLY A 51 -4.01 2.68 17.01
N GLN A 52 -4.37 3.07 15.78
CA GLN A 52 -4.58 2.16 14.65
C GLN A 52 -3.41 2.21 13.66
N THR A 53 -3.27 1.13 12.89
CA THR A 53 -2.28 0.99 11.81
C THR A 53 -2.93 0.45 10.55
N ILE A 54 -2.46 0.90 9.37
CA ILE A 54 -2.80 0.32 8.07
C ILE A 54 -1.60 -0.48 7.55
N SER A 55 -1.84 -1.68 7.02
CA SER A 55 -0.84 -2.52 6.36
C SER A 55 -1.10 -2.57 4.87
#